data_AF-A0A2D7RHN2-F1
#
_entry.id   AF-A0A2D7RHN2-F1
#
_cell.length_a   1.000
_cell.length_b   1.000
_cell.length_c   1.000
_cell.angle_alpha   90.00
_cell.angle_beta   90.00
_cell.angle_gamma   90.00
#
_symmetry.space_group_name_H-M   'P 1'
#
loop_
_entity.id
_entity.type
_entity.pdbx_description
1 polymer ?
#
loop_
_entity_poly.entity_id
_entity_poly.type
_entity_poly.pdbx_seq_one_letter_code
_entity_poly.pdbx_strand_id
1 'polypeptide(L)' 'MKEFLTDKINNLPASATLTMAAKARELKNRGIDIIGLSLGEPDFNTPDFIKNSAIDA' A
#
# COMPACT_ATOMS: atom_id res chain seq x y z
N MET A 1 -21.36 13.48 14.89
CA MET A 1 -20.77 12.13 14.97
C MET A 1 -19.25 12.23 14.94
N LYS A 2 -18.67 12.61 16.07
CA LYS A 2 -17.26 12.42 16.44
C LYS A 2 -17.41 12.21 17.94
N GLU A 3 -17.20 11.02 18.48
CA GLU A 3 -16.00 10.78 19.29
C GLU A 3 -16.03 9.32 19.79
N PHE A 4 -15.72 8.36 18.92
CA PHE A 4 -15.28 7.02 19.36
C PHE A 4 -13.75 6.89 19.30
N LEU A 5 -13.06 7.96 18.88
CA LEU A 5 -11.62 7.98 18.62
C LEU A 5 -10.98 9.07 19.46
N THR A 6 -9.78 8.80 19.97
CA THR A 6 -9.00 9.73 20.77
C THR A 6 -8.50 10.91 19.92
N ASP A 7 -8.24 12.05 20.56
CA ASP A 7 -7.70 13.24 19.91
C ASP A 7 -6.39 12.97 19.16
N LYS A 8 -5.59 12.02 19.66
CA LYS A 8 -4.35 11.60 19.02
C LYS A 8 -4.60 11.04 17.60
N ILE A 9 -5.67 10.27 17.41
CA ILE A 9 -6.02 9.73 16.09
C ILE A 9 -6.62 10.83 15.21
N ASN A 10 -7.48 11.68 15.77
CA ASN A 10 -8.10 12.76 15.01
C ASN A 10 -7.10 13.80 14.49
N ASN A 11 -5.96 13.95 15.18
CA ASN A 11 -4.89 14.88 14.82
C ASN A 11 -3.78 14.26 13.94
N LEU A 12 -3.87 12.97 13.58
CA LEU A 12 -2.91 12.38 12.64
C LEU A 12 -3.14 12.95 11.23
N PRO A 13 -2.09 13.50 10.59
CA PRO A 13 -2.21 14.00 9.23
C PRO A 13 -2.47 12.84 8.25
N ALA A 14 -3.16 13.14 7.16
CA ALA A 14 -3.34 12.18 6.07
C ALA A 14 -1.97 11.76 5.50
N SER A 15 -1.81 10.47 5.23
CA SER A 15 -0.55 9.94 4.68
C SER A 15 -0.37 10.38 3.23
N ALA A 16 0.66 11.19 2.99
CA ALA A 16 1.04 11.63 1.65
C ALA A 16 1.45 10.44 0.76
N THR A 17 2.19 9.48 1.31
CA THR A 17 2.66 8.29 0.57
C THR A 17 1.48 7.40 0.16
N LEU A 18 0.50 7.19 1.05
CA LEU A 18 -0.69 6.41 0.76
C LEU A 18 -1.57 7.09 -0.30
N THR A 19 -1.70 8.41 -0.21
CA THR A 19 -2.49 9.21 -1.15
C THR A 19 -1.89 9.14 -2.56
N MET A 20 -0.57 9.27 -2.68
CA MET A 20 0.15 9.13 -3.96
C MET A 20 0.01 7.73 -4.55
N ALA A 21 0.18 6.67 -3.73
CA ALA A 21 0.04 5.29 -4.18
C ALA A 21 -1.39 4.99 -4.67
N ALA A 22 -2.41 5.49 -3.96
CA ALA A 22 -3.81 5.35 -4.36
C ALA A 22 -4.07 6.04 -5.70
N LYS A 23 -3.53 7.25 -5.91
CA LYS A 23 -3.70 7.98 -7.17
C LYS A 23 -3.04 7.29 -8.35
N ALA A 24 -1.82 6.77 -8.17
CA ALA A 24 -1.13 6.00 -9.20
C ALA A 24 -1.93 4.75 -9.61
N ARG A 25 -2.51 4.02 -8.64
CA ARG A 25 -3.39 2.87 -8.89
C ARG A 25 -4.67 3.26 -9.64
N GLU A 26 -5.30 4.37 -9.26
CA GLU A 26 -6.50 4.89 -9.95
C GLU A 26 -6.21 5.20 -11.42
N LEU A 27 -5.09 5.90 -11.70
CA LEU A 27 -4.70 6.25 -13.07
C LEU A 27 -4.37 5.01 -13.91
N LYS A 28 -3.65 4.04 -13.33
CA LYS A 28 -3.37 2.75 -13.98
C LYS A 28 -4.67 2.01 -14.33
N ASN A 29 -5.65 1.98 -13.43
CA ASN A 29 -6.95 1.35 -13.66
C ASN A 29 -7.78 2.05 -14.74
N ARG A 30 -7.54 3.33 -14.99
CA ARG A 30 -8.13 4.10 -16.09
C ARG A 30 -7.44 3.88 -17.43
N GLY A 31 -6.46 2.98 -17.50
CA GLY A 31 -5.70 2.67 -18.71
C GLY A 31 -4.60 3.68 -19.04
N ILE A 32 -4.24 4.56 -18.10
CA ILE A 32 -3.12 5.50 -18.27
C ILE A 32 -1.82 4.76 -17.97
N ASP A 33 -0.85 4.87 -18.86
CA ASP A 33 0.49 4.33 -18.65
C ASP A 33 1.23 5.14 -17.57
N ILE A 34 1.54 4.49 -16.44
CA ILE A 34 2.10 5.09 -15.23
C ILE A 34 3.31 4.27 -14.80
N ILE A 35 4.47 4.91 -14.70
CA ILE A 35 5.67 4.32 -14.12
C ILE A 35 5.69 4.60 -12.61
N GLY A 36 5.42 3.58 -11.80
CA GLY A 36 5.37 3.69 -10.34
C GLY A 36 6.75 3.61 -9.70
N LEU A 37 7.42 4.75 -9.51
CA LEU A 37 8.71 4.85 -8.79
C LEU A 37 8.56 5.12 -7.29
N SER A 38 7.34 5.00 -6.74
CA SER A 38 7.00 5.37 -5.36
C SER A 38 6.91 4.18 -4.41
N LEU A 39 6.97 2.95 -4.92
CA LEU A 39 6.83 1.74 -4.13
C LEU A 39 8.20 1.29 -3.61
N GLY A 40 8.31 1.07 -2.30
CA GLY A 40 9.57 0.71 -1.64
C GLY A 40 9.85 -0.79 -1.55
N GLU A 41 9.07 -1.63 -2.23
CA GLU A 41 9.21 -3.09 -2.18
C GLU A 41 9.81 -3.65 -3.48
N PRO A 42 10.58 -4.75 -3.41
CA PRO A 42 11.12 -5.37 -4.62
C PRO A 42 10.02 -5.93 -5.53
N ASP A 43 10.21 -5.85 -6.85
CA ASP A 43 9.30 -6.41 -7.86
C ASP A 43 9.42 -7.95 -8.03
N PHE A 44 9.98 -8.63 -7.02
CA PHE A 44 10.18 -10.07 -7.04
C PHE A 44 9.21 -10.75 -6.07
N ASN A 45 8.58 -11.82 -6.53
CA ASN A 45 7.81 -12.67 -5.66
C ASN A 45 8.71 -13.31 -4.60
N THR A 46 8.13 -13.64 -3.44
CA THR A 46 8.79 -14.49 -2.45
C THR A 46 9.25 -15.80 -3.11
N PRO A 47 10.49 -16.28 -2.85
CA PRO A 47 10.98 -17.54 -3.39
C PRO A 47 10.12 -18.75 -3.02
N ASP A 48 10.05 -19.74 -3.91
CA ASP A 48 9.13 -20.87 -3.75
C ASP A 48 9.51 -21.78 -2.59
N PHE A 49 10.79 -21.93 -2.26
CA PHE A 49 11.21 -22.70 -1.08
C PHE A 49 10.70 -22.08 0.23
N ILE A 50 10.56 -20.75 0.28
CA ILE A 50 9.99 -20.04 1.44
C ILE A 50 8.48 -20.24 1.48
N LYS A 51 7.79 -20.15 0.33
CA LYS A 51 6.35 -20.40 0.23
C LYS A 51 6.00 -21.83 0.63
N ASN A 52 6.74 -22.82 0.15
CA ASN A 52 6.50 -24.23 0.45
C ASN A 52 6.67 -24.49 1.96
N SER A 53 7.75 -23.98 2.56
CA SER A 53 7.97 -24.08 4.01
C SER A 53 6.85 -23.44 4.85
N ALA A 54 6.23 -22.36 4.36
CA ALA A 54 5.12 -21.70 5.04
C ALA A 54 3.78 -22.44 4.90
N ILE A 55 3.60 -23.27 3.87
CA ILE A 55 2.42 -24.12 3.67
C ILE A 55 2.52 -25.39 4.51
N ASP A 56 3.72 -25.95 4.65
CA ASP A 56 3.98 -27.20 5.34
C ASP A 56 3.98 -27.07 6.89
N ALA A 57 4.01 -25.86 7.44
CA ALA A 57 4.03 -25.55 8.87
C ALA A 57 2.63 -25.46 9.50
#